data_AF-A0A1F8S4U9-F1
#
_entry.id   AF-A0A1F8S4U9-F1
#
_cell.length_a   1.000
_cell.length_b   1.000
_cell.length_c   1.000
_cell.angle_alpha   90.00
_cell.angle_beta   90.00
_cell.angle_gamma   90.00
#
_symmetry.space_group_name_H-M   'P 1'
#
loop_
_entity.id
_entity.type
_entity.pdbx_description
1 polymer ?
#
loop_
_entity_poly.entity_id
_entity_poly.type
_entity_poly.pdbx_seq_one_letter_code
_entity_poly.pdbx_strand_id
1 'polypeptide(L)'
;MSLVALLVAACAGAPPTVPPTSPSPETMSPPPATPSPSSGVTAAPATPSPVAASTPPPDEPPFVFVAAELPAPLDAVPPPRCEGGTTGGDVDYAPDAQGGSPDLETATRALRGVRWTDVIALEERRSGVVRDGRAIFTGSWSRSASGAWLLSSFQACGDAGISLTRPRGLIPDAMVEVMVDGLEIRVAAAADAARAQSDLTLRRGDEVLLVDGPVAADGQEWYLVQSVIGGQEAAAFGWVAAASPTGVVWIDDISEEHCPVVPDDVRQLGVTADELLLHCFGATELAFELDSGVSCHTFEGPLVKPAWFSLDCGSLSGDACGSCAIPLAVDPRFGALPAEQERGRWAFRGHFDDAAASTCRLADASGARAIDLARVVHRCRTTFVLTSLVRLGPSSD
;
A
#
# COMPACT_ATOMS: atom_id res chain seq x y z
N MET A 1 -39.13 7.94 7.53
CA MET A 1 -39.00 8.30 8.96
C MET A 1 -38.36 7.11 9.65
N SER A 2 -37.04 7.04 9.65
CA SER A 2 -36.28 5.98 10.32
C SER A 2 -35.59 6.55 11.54
N LEU A 3 -35.84 5.90 12.67
CA LEU A 3 -35.32 6.24 13.99
C LEU A 3 -33.85 5.78 14.06
N VAL A 4 -32.92 6.72 14.22
CA VAL A 4 -31.52 6.41 14.60
C VAL A 4 -31.48 6.35 16.12
N ALA A 5 -31.24 5.16 16.67
CA ALA A 5 -31.06 4.95 18.10
C ALA A 5 -29.58 5.17 18.47
N LEU A 6 -29.33 6.24 19.22
CA LEU A 6 -28.03 6.54 19.84
C LEU A 6 -27.82 5.60 21.04
N LEU A 7 -26.79 4.75 20.99
CA LEU A 7 -26.32 4.01 22.17
C LEU A 7 -25.30 4.87 22.92
N VAL A 8 -25.67 5.34 24.11
CA VAL A 8 -24.77 5.97 25.08
C VAL A 8 -24.33 4.89 26.06
N ALA A 9 -23.08 4.44 25.97
CA ALA A 9 -22.49 3.56 26.96
C ALA A 9 -21.97 4.37 28.16
N ALA A 10 -22.57 4.18 29.32
CA ALA A 10 -22.14 4.77 30.58
C ALA A 10 -21.01 3.92 31.20
N CYS A 11 -19.79 4.45 31.27
CA CYS A 11 -18.69 3.85 32.03
C CYS A 11 -18.88 4.12 33.53
N ALA A 12 -19.30 3.10 34.28
CA ALA A 12 -19.25 3.11 35.75
C ALA A 12 -17.85 2.67 36.21
N GLY A 13 -17.12 3.57 36.86
CA GLY A 13 -15.76 3.34 37.34
C GLY A 13 -15.69 2.34 38.50
N ALA A 14 -14.80 1.35 38.37
CA ALA A 14 -14.35 0.52 39.48
C ALA A 14 -13.21 1.23 40.24
N PRO A 15 -13.13 1.10 41.58
CA PRO A 15 -12.07 1.72 42.37
C PRO A 15 -10.70 1.04 42.15
N PRO A 16 -9.59 1.78 42.26
CA PRO A 16 -8.26 1.27 41.95
C PRO A 16 -7.77 0.25 42.98
N THR A 17 -7.38 -0.92 42.50
CA THR A 17 -6.67 -1.95 43.26
C THR A 17 -5.19 -1.57 43.35
N VAL A 18 -4.70 -1.38 44.58
CA VAL A 18 -3.29 -1.09 44.85
C VAL A 18 -2.46 -2.38 44.68
N PRO A 19 -1.43 -2.42 43.80
CA PRO A 19 -0.56 -3.59 43.69
C PRO A 19 0.47 -3.64 44.83
N PRO A 20 0.92 -4.83 45.24
CA PRO A 20 1.93 -4.99 46.28
C PRO A 20 3.32 -4.53 45.81
N THR A 21 4.00 -3.83 46.71
CA THR A 21 5.40 -3.39 46.63
C THR A 21 6.37 -4.55 46.37
N SER A 22 7.11 -4.48 45.26
CA SER A 22 8.27 -5.32 44.97
C SER A 22 9.50 -4.89 45.77
N PRO A 23 10.38 -5.83 46.17
CA PRO A 23 11.59 -5.52 46.94
C PRO A 23 12.72 -4.93 46.08
N SER A 24 13.53 -4.09 46.74
CA SER A 24 14.68 -3.36 46.20
C SER A 24 15.72 -4.24 45.49
N PRO A 25 16.39 -3.75 44.43
CA PRO A 25 17.47 -4.48 43.77
C PRO A 25 18.77 -4.41 44.59
N GLU A 26 19.38 -5.58 44.78
CA GLU A 26 20.73 -5.73 45.31
C GLU A 26 21.77 -5.15 44.34
N THR A 27 22.76 -4.51 44.93
CA THR A 27 23.92 -3.86 44.32
C THR A 27 24.80 -4.87 43.57
N MET A 28 24.78 -4.86 42.23
CA MET A 28 25.79 -5.56 41.41
C MET A 28 26.99 -4.64 41.16
N SER A 29 28.16 -5.10 41.58
CA SER A 29 29.46 -4.47 41.32
C SER A 29 29.83 -4.45 39.83
N PRO A 30 30.54 -3.42 39.34
CA PRO A 30 30.96 -3.34 37.95
C PRO A 30 32.14 -4.28 37.63
N PRO A 31 32.22 -4.83 36.41
CA PRO A 31 33.37 -5.62 35.96
C PRO A 31 34.59 -4.73 35.60
N PRO A 32 35.82 -5.29 35.62
CA PRO A 32 37.05 -4.55 35.42
C PRO A 32 37.29 -4.14 33.96
N ALA A 33 37.91 -2.97 33.79
CA ALA A 33 38.26 -2.36 32.51
C ALA A 33 39.34 -3.15 31.74
N THR A 34 39.09 -3.38 30.46
CA THR A 34 40.03 -3.95 29.49
C THR A 34 40.94 -2.85 28.90
N PRO A 35 42.24 -3.10 28.70
CA PRO A 35 43.18 -2.07 28.24
C PRO A 35 43.07 -1.77 26.74
N SER A 36 43.25 -0.49 26.41
CA SER A 36 43.39 0.04 25.05
C SER A 36 44.68 -0.44 24.37
N PRO A 37 44.64 -0.82 23.08
CA PRO A 37 45.85 -0.92 22.27
C PRO A 37 46.21 0.42 21.63
N SER A 38 47.47 0.81 21.85
CA SER A 38 48.15 1.96 21.29
C SER A 38 48.45 1.84 19.79
N SER A 39 48.62 3.03 19.21
CA SER A 39 48.96 3.40 17.85
C SER A 39 50.12 2.64 17.19
N GLY A 40 50.06 2.51 15.87
CA GLY A 40 51.25 2.22 15.06
C GLY A 40 51.00 2.14 13.55
N VAL A 41 51.78 2.94 12.82
CA VAL A 41 52.20 2.79 11.41
C VAL A 41 51.40 3.54 10.34
N THR A 42 51.92 4.74 10.05
CA THR A 42 51.80 5.47 8.79
C THR A 42 52.42 4.67 7.63
N ALA A 43 51.65 4.39 6.57
CA ALA A 43 52.17 3.89 5.30
C ALA A 43 51.80 4.84 4.15
N ALA A 44 52.78 5.11 3.30
CA ALA A 44 52.74 6.05 2.18
C ALA A 44 51.79 5.61 1.04
N PRO A 45 51.29 6.55 0.21
CA PRO A 45 50.41 6.21 -0.90
C PRO A 45 51.17 5.52 -2.04
N ALA A 46 50.70 4.32 -2.42
CA ALA A 46 51.16 3.61 -3.60
C ALA A 46 50.53 4.21 -4.88
N THR A 47 51.38 4.44 -5.87
CA THR A 47 51.07 4.87 -7.23
C THR A 47 50.21 3.83 -7.95
N PRO A 48 49.19 4.22 -8.76
CA PRO A 48 48.41 3.26 -9.53
C PRO A 48 49.21 2.70 -10.72
N SER A 49 49.24 1.38 -10.83
CA SER A 49 49.74 0.64 -12.00
C SER A 49 48.84 0.84 -13.23
N PRO A 50 49.40 0.81 -14.45
CA PRO A 50 48.64 1.00 -15.68
C PRO A 50 47.73 -0.20 -15.99
N VAL A 51 46.52 0.11 -16.41
CA VAL A 51 45.51 -0.83 -16.93
C VAL A 51 46.05 -1.49 -18.18
N ALA A 52 46.19 -2.82 -18.15
CA ALA A 52 46.49 -3.62 -19.31
C ALA A 52 45.29 -3.63 -20.26
N ALA A 53 45.53 -3.31 -21.54
CA ALA A 53 44.54 -3.39 -22.59
C ALA A 53 44.13 -4.85 -22.82
N SER A 54 42.83 -5.13 -22.63
CA SER A 54 42.23 -6.42 -23.00
C SER A 54 42.16 -6.55 -24.52
N THR A 55 42.79 -7.59 -25.04
CA THR A 55 42.66 -8.08 -26.41
C THR A 55 41.21 -8.49 -26.70
N PRO A 56 40.68 -8.21 -27.91
CA PRO A 56 39.37 -8.70 -28.31
C PRO A 56 39.38 -10.22 -28.51
N PRO A 57 38.26 -10.93 -28.23
CA PRO A 57 38.13 -12.36 -28.48
C PRO A 57 38.13 -12.66 -29.99
N PRO A 58 38.56 -13.88 -30.40
CA PRO A 58 38.61 -14.28 -31.80
C PRO A 58 37.20 -14.47 -32.39
N ASP A 59 37.10 -14.16 -33.69
CA ASP A 59 35.90 -14.23 -34.53
C ASP A 59 35.12 -15.55 -34.36
N GLU A 60 33.88 -15.41 -33.88
CA GLU A 60 32.87 -16.47 -33.90
C GLU A 60 32.30 -16.61 -35.33
N PRO A 61 32.14 -17.83 -35.87
CA PRO A 61 31.55 -18.02 -37.19
C PRO A 61 30.06 -17.61 -37.19
N PRO A 62 29.54 -17.11 -38.33
CA PRO A 62 28.18 -16.60 -38.40
C PRO A 62 27.15 -17.72 -38.16
N PHE A 63 26.25 -17.48 -37.21
CA PHE A 63 25.05 -18.28 -37.01
C PHE A 63 24.16 -18.22 -38.26
N VAL A 64 24.02 -19.35 -38.95
CA VAL A 64 23.03 -19.53 -40.02
C VAL A 64 21.68 -19.82 -39.38
N PHE A 65 20.81 -18.81 -39.33
CA PHE A 65 19.39 -19.03 -39.01
C PHE A 65 18.72 -19.70 -40.21
N VAL A 66 18.29 -20.96 -40.04
CA VAL A 66 17.31 -21.57 -40.92
C VAL A 66 15.97 -20.95 -40.57
N ALA A 67 15.48 -20.09 -41.45
CA ALA A 67 14.14 -19.50 -41.35
C ALA A 67 13.10 -20.62 -41.47
N ALA A 68 12.51 -21.03 -40.34
CA ALA A 68 11.23 -21.70 -40.37
C ALA A 68 10.19 -20.69 -40.88
N GLU A 69 9.39 -21.11 -41.86
CA GLU A 69 8.24 -20.35 -42.33
C GLU A 69 7.39 -19.91 -41.14
N LEU A 70 7.35 -18.60 -40.89
CA LEU A 70 6.41 -17.99 -39.97
C LEU A 70 4.99 -18.36 -40.46
N PRO A 71 4.11 -18.88 -39.58
CA PRO A 71 2.70 -19.03 -39.93
C PRO A 71 2.18 -17.66 -40.38
N ALA A 72 1.32 -17.67 -41.40
CA ALA A 72 0.74 -16.46 -41.97
C ALA A 72 0.23 -15.52 -40.86
N PRO A 73 0.42 -14.19 -41.00
CA PRO A 73 -0.06 -13.23 -40.02
C PRO A 73 -1.54 -13.50 -39.79
N LEU A 74 -1.91 -13.79 -38.54
CA LEU A 74 -3.30 -13.79 -38.08
C LEU A 74 -3.96 -12.54 -38.69
N ASP A 75 -4.99 -12.77 -39.52
CA ASP A 75 -5.75 -11.72 -40.16
C ASP A 75 -5.99 -10.60 -39.15
N ALA A 76 -5.58 -9.38 -39.50
CA ALA A 76 -5.66 -8.21 -38.64
C ALA A 76 -7.05 -8.16 -38.04
N VAL A 77 -7.14 -8.42 -36.73
CA VAL A 77 -8.41 -8.39 -36.00
C VAL A 77 -9.03 -7.02 -36.30
N PRO A 78 -10.21 -6.97 -36.93
CA PRO A 78 -10.78 -5.69 -37.33
C PRO A 78 -10.97 -4.81 -36.10
N PRO A 79 -10.75 -3.49 -36.22
CA PRO A 79 -10.83 -2.58 -35.08
C PRO A 79 -12.20 -2.75 -34.41
N PRO A 80 -12.25 -2.91 -33.09
CA PRO A 80 -13.48 -3.25 -32.39
C PRO A 80 -14.47 -2.08 -32.56
N ARG A 81 -15.67 -2.38 -33.06
CA ARG A 81 -16.77 -1.41 -33.21
C ARG A 81 -17.98 -1.94 -32.45
N CYS A 82 -18.48 -1.14 -31.52
CA CYS A 82 -19.75 -1.40 -30.85
C CYS A 82 -20.87 -0.66 -31.61
N GLU A 83 -21.97 -1.34 -31.93
CA GLU A 83 -23.19 -0.68 -32.41
C GLU A 83 -24.07 -0.31 -31.21
N GLY A 84 -24.18 1.00 -30.90
CA GLY A 84 -24.98 1.52 -29.79
C GLY A 84 -24.31 1.33 -28.42
N GLY A 85 -24.17 2.39 -27.63
CA GLY A 85 -23.66 2.28 -26.27
C GLY A 85 -23.58 3.62 -25.55
N THR A 86 -23.59 3.53 -24.22
CA THR A 86 -23.64 4.64 -23.28
C THR A 86 -22.24 5.21 -23.06
N THR A 87 -22.10 6.54 -23.15
CA THR A 87 -20.87 7.26 -22.77
C THR A 87 -20.96 7.73 -21.32
N GLY A 88 -19.92 7.53 -20.52
CA GLY A 88 -19.66 8.41 -19.37
C GLY A 88 -18.96 7.76 -18.18
N GLY A 89 -17.78 8.29 -17.84
CA GLY A 89 -17.06 8.04 -16.60
C GLY A 89 -15.56 8.18 -16.80
N ASP A 90 -14.94 9.19 -16.19
CA ASP A 90 -13.48 9.23 -16.04
C ASP A 90 -13.10 8.14 -15.02
N VAL A 91 -12.36 7.13 -15.46
CA VAL A 91 -11.77 6.12 -14.58
C VAL A 91 -10.28 6.39 -14.56
N ASP A 92 -9.77 6.77 -13.38
CA ASP A 92 -8.33 6.98 -13.18
C ASP A 92 -7.66 5.62 -12.99
N TYR A 93 -6.60 5.36 -13.76
CA TYR A 93 -5.91 4.09 -13.69
C TYR A 93 -4.39 4.23 -13.76
N ALA A 94 -3.78 3.50 -12.80
CA ALA A 94 -2.37 3.29 -12.51
C ALA A 94 -1.59 4.49 -11.96
N PRO A 95 -1.12 4.44 -10.69
CA PRO A 95 0.03 5.24 -10.29
C PRO A 95 1.24 4.86 -11.18
N ASP A 96 2.03 5.86 -11.58
CA ASP A 96 3.29 5.71 -12.35
C ASP A 96 3.22 5.20 -13.81
N ALA A 97 2.11 5.46 -14.52
CA ALA A 97 1.98 5.08 -15.93
C ALA A 97 3.06 5.70 -16.87
N GLN A 98 3.94 4.86 -17.44
CA GLN A 98 4.99 5.29 -18.39
C GLN A 98 4.46 5.67 -19.78
N GLY A 99 3.22 5.27 -20.08
CA GLY A 99 2.53 5.44 -21.35
C GLY A 99 2.72 4.25 -22.29
N GLY A 100 1.87 4.18 -23.32
CA GLY A 100 1.96 3.20 -24.39
C GLY A 100 1.10 1.96 -24.18
N SER A 101 1.28 0.97 -25.07
CA SER A 101 0.46 -0.24 -25.12
C SER A 101 0.43 -1.05 -23.82
N PRO A 102 1.54 -1.26 -23.08
CA PRO A 102 1.52 -2.05 -21.84
C PRO A 102 0.62 -1.47 -20.74
N ASP A 103 0.64 -0.14 -20.58
CA ASP A 103 -0.18 0.54 -19.58
C ASP A 103 -1.66 0.50 -19.96
N LEU A 104 -1.97 0.70 -21.25
CA LEU A 104 -3.34 0.57 -21.75
C LEU A 104 -3.86 -0.85 -21.62
N GLU A 105 -3.02 -1.87 -21.84
CA GLU A 105 -3.40 -3.26 -21.61
C GLU A 105 -3.72 -3.48 -20.13
N THR A 106 -2.82 -3.05 -19.24
CA THR A 106 -2.97 -3.18 -17.80
C THR A 106 -4.24 -2.49 -17.32
N ALA A 107 -4.49 -1.26 -17.78
CA ALA A 107 -5.71 -0.50 -17.50
C ALA A 107 -6.98 -1.16 -17.99
N THR A 108 -6.93 -1.78 -19.17
CA THR A 108 -8.10 -2.44 -19.76
C THR A 108 -8.38 -3.76 -19.08
N ARG A 109 -7.33 -4.54 -18.76
CA ARG A 109 -7.47 -5.80 -18.01
C ARG A 109 -8.02 -5.58 -16.62
N ALA A 110 -7.71 -4.44 -16.02
CA ALA A 110 -8.27 -4.07 -14.75
C ALA A 110 -9.79 -3.87 -14.83
N LEU A 111 -10.43 -3.49 -15.95
CA LEU A 111 -11.88 -3.22 -15.97
C LEU A 111 -12.75 -4.41 -15.50
N ARG A 112 -13.78 -4.15 -14.68
CA ARG A 112 -14.72 -5.21 -14.25
C ARG A 112 -15.47 -5.76 -15.44
N GLY A 113 -15.53 -7.09 -15.50
CA GLY A 113 -16.12 -7.77 -16.65
C GLY A 113 -15.09 -8.42 -17.57
N VAL A 114 -13.83 -7.99 -17.58
CA VAL A 114 -12.74 -8.57 -18.39
C VAL A 114 -12.21 -9.86 -17.77
N ARG A 115 -12.00 -10.91 -18.56
CA ARG A 115 -11.47 -12.22 -18.14
C ARG A 115 -10.02 -12.35 -18.57
N TRP A 116 -9.23 -13.15 -17.86
CA TRP A 116 -7.84 -13.45 -18.27
C TRP A 116 -7.75 -14.08 -19.67
N THR A 117 -8.80 -14.82 -20.08
CA THR A 117 -8.93 -15.44 -21.41
C THR A 117 -9.33 -14.45 -22.50
N ASP A 118 -9.73 -13.24 -22.16
CA ASP A 118 -10.13 -12.26 -23.17
C ASP A 118 -8.88 -11.72 -23.89
N VAL A 119 -9.07 -11.40 -25.16
CA VAL A 119 -8.04 -10.77 -25.98
C VAL A 119 -8.19 -9.26 -25.84
N ILE A 120 -7.12 -8.59 -25.41
CA ILE A 120 -7.07 -7.14 -25.38
C ILE A 120 -6.54 -6.64 -26.73
N ALA A 121 -7.38 -5.92 -27.45
CA ALA A 121 -7.00 -5.23 -28.66
C ALA A 121 -6.59 -3.79 -28.31
N LEU A 122 -5.46 -3.33 -28.83
CA LEU A 122 -4.94 -1.98 -28.57
C LEU A 122 -4.76 -1.25 -29.89
N GLU A 123 -5.16 0.02 -29.92
CA GLU A 123 -4.98 0.91 -31.07
C GLU A 123 -4.67 2.33 -30.56
N GLU A 124 -3.40 2.73 -30.61
CA GLU A 124 -2.91 4.03 -30.12
C GLU A 124 -3.32 4.33 -28.66
N ARG A 125 -4.38 5.12 -28.47
CA ARG A 125 -4.97 5.50 -27.18
C ARG A 125 -6.29 4.80 -26.92
N ARG A 126 -6.58 3.74 -27.67
CA ARG A 126 -7.79 2.96 -27.53
C ARG A 126 -7.45 1.55 -27.10
N SER A 127 -8.34 0.99 -26.33
CA SER A 127 -8.34 -0.42 -26.04
C SER A 127 -9.71 -1.02 -26.30
N GLY A 128 -9.75 -2.31 -26.52
CA GLY A 128 -10.98 -3.07 -26.61
C GLY A 128 -10.78 -4.45 -26.03
N VAL A 129 -11.87 -5.04 -25.57
CA VAL A 129 -11.88 -6.39 -25.03
C VAL A 129 -12.64 -7.25 -26.02
N VAL A 130 -12.00 -8.31 -26.51
CA VAL A 130 -12.59 -9.28 -27.42
C VAL A 130 -12.75 -10.62 -26.69
N ARG A 131 -13.98 -11.11 -26.63
CA ARG A 131 -14.33 -12.40 -26.04
C ARG A 131 -15.05 -13.25 -27.06
N ASP A 132 -14.61 -14.50 -27.22
CA ASP A 132 -15.21 -15.46 -28.15
C ASP A 132 -15.34 -14.89 -29.59
N GLY A 133 -14.34 -14.13 -30.02
CA GLY A 133 -14.30 -13.48 -31.34
C GLY A 133 -15.20 -12.23 -31.49
N ARG A 134 -15.78 -11.72 -30.40
CA ARG A 134 -16.66 -10.54 -30.40
C ARG A 134 -16.11 -9.44 -29.50
N ALA A 135 -16.11 -8.20 -30.00
CA ALA A 135 -15.84 -7.04 -29.16
C ALA A 135 -16.95 -6.91 -28.12
N ILE A 136 -16.57 -6.84 -26.84
CA ILE A 136 -17.49 -6.62 -25.71
C ILE A 136 -17.27 -5.27 -25.03
N PHE A 137 -16.09 -4.64 -25.26
CA PHE A 137 -15.72 -3.33 -24.75
C PHE A 137 -14.88 -2.59 -25.79
N THR A 138 -15.04 -1.28 -25.86
CA THR A 138 -14.05 -0.35 -26.40
C THR A 138 -13.90 0.85 -25.47
N GLY A 139 -12.68 1.37 -25.33
CA GLY A 139 -12.35 2.50 -24.49
C GLY A 139 -11.35 3.40 -25.20
N SER A 140 -11.48 4.72 -25.02
CA SER A 140 -10.46 5.69 -25.39
C SER A 140 -9.88 6.29 -24.11
N TRP A 141 -8.57 6.37 -24.07
CA TRP A 141 -7.79 6.81 -22.92
C TRP A 141 -7.12 8.15 -23.22
N SER A 142 -6.98 8.96 -22.18
CA SER A 142 -6.27 10.23 -22.21
C SER A 142 -5.30 10.28 -21.03
N ARG A 143 -4.25 11.10 -21.12
CA ARG A 143 -3.38 11.32 -19.97
C ARG A 143 -3.95 12.44 -19.11
N SER A 144 -4.00 12.20 -17.80
CA SER A 144 -4.27 13.24 -16.81
C SER A 144 -3.08 14.21 -16.71
N ALA A 145 -3.27 15.31 -15.97
CA ALA A 145 -2.19 16.22 -15.61
C ALA A 145 -1.13 15.57 -14.70
N SER A 146 -1.49 14.53 -13.94
CA SER A 146 -0.56 13.75 -13.10
C SER A 146 0.21 12.68 -13.87
N GLY A 147 -0.14 12.44 -15.14
CA GLY A 147 0.49 11.40 -15.98
C GLY A 147 -0.24 10.05 -16.00
N ALA A 148 -1.24 9.87 -15.14
CA ALA A 148 -2.12 8.70 -15.10
C ALA A 148 -2.99 8.58 -16.37
N TRP A 149 -3.51 7.39 -16.65
CA TRP A 149 -4.43 7.17 -17.77
C TRP A 149 -5.89 7.29 -17.31
N LEU A 150 -6.59 8.24 -17.90
CA LEU A 150 -8.02 8.48 -17.72
C LEU A 150 -8.79 7.82 -18.85
N LEU A 151 -9.75 6.96 -18.53
CA LEU A 151 -10.70 6.45 -19.51
C LEU A 151 -11.67 7.56 -19.95
N SER A 152 -11.26 8.34 -20.96
CA SER A 152 -12.01 9.51 -21.44
C SER A 152 -13.38 9.19 -22.05
N SER A 153 -13.53 8.01 -22.64
CA SER A 153 -14.80 7.53 -23.18
C SER A 153 -14.74 6.03 -23.36
N PHE A 154 -15.88 5.37 -23.30
CA PHE A 154 -15.96 3.94 -23.53
C PHE A 154 -17.33 3.56 -24.07
N GLN A 155 -17.41 2.33 -24.57
CA GLN A 155 -18.61 1.71 -25.05
C GLN A 155 -18.58 0.23 -24.67
N ALA A 156 -19.56 -0.22 -23.88
CA ALA A 156 -19.83 -1.65 -23.73
C ALA A 156 -20.62 -2.12 -24.96
N CYS A 157 -20.19 -3.20 -25.61
CA CYS A 157 -20.92 -3.77 -26.76
C CYS A 157 -21.91 -4.85 -26.29
N GLY A 158 -23.20 -4.69 -26.61
CA GLY A 158 -24.26 -5.68 -26.33
C GLY A 158 -24.56 -5.88 -24.84
N ASP A 159 -25.22 -7.00 -24.49
CA ASP A 159 -25.57 -7.36 -23.10
C ASP A 159 -24.36 -7.88 -22.30
N ALA A 160 -23.14 -7.49 -22.66
CA ALA A 160 -21.90 -8.06 -22.12
C ALA A 160 -21.70 -7.85 -20.61
N GLY A 161 -22.60 -7.10 -19.94
CA GLY A 161 -22.58 -6.90 -18.50
C GLY A 161 -21.29 -6.24 -18.02
N ILE A 162 -20.61 -5.50 -18.91
CA ILE A 162 -19.45 -4.69 -18.54
C ILE A 162 -19.99 -3.48 -17.81
N SER A 163 -20.09 -3.65 -16.51
CA SER A 163 -20.36 -2.58 -15.59
C SER A 163 -19.03 -1.86 -15.37
N LEU A 164 -18.98 -0.56 -15.65
CA LEU A 164 -17.86 0.30 -15.29
C LEU A 164 -17.72 0.53 -13.78
N THR A 165 -18.55 -0.11 -12.97
CA THR A 165 -18.42 -0.05 -11.52
C THR A 165 -17.17 -0.84 -11.09
N ARG A 166 -16.07 -0.08 -10.95
CA ARG A 166 -14.70 -0.47 -10.56
C ARG A 166 -14.00 -1.51 -11.45
N PRO A 167 -12.66 -1.60 -11.39
CA PRO A 167 -11.90 -2.73 -11.88
C PRO A 167 -12.41 -4.11 -11.39
N ARG A 168 -12.18 -5.18 -12.17
CA ARG A 168 -12.18 -6.57 -11.71
C ARG A 168 -10.86 -6.78 -10.99
N GLY A 169 -10.97 -7.41 -9.83
CA GLY A 169 -9.87 -7.53 -8.91
C GLY A 169 -9.96 -6.39 -7.92
N LEU A 170 -9.84 -6.77 -6.65
CA LEU A 170 -9.79 -5.80 -5.59
C LEU A 170 -8.41 -5.14 -5.64
N ILE A 171 -8.35 -3.83 -5.47
CA ILE A 171 -7.10 -3.08 -5.61
C ILE A 171 -6.34 -3.16 -4.28
N PRO A 172 -5.00 -3.33 -4.28
CA PRO A 172 -4.23 -3.09 -3.06
C PRO A 172 -4.62 -1.76 -2.41
N ASP A 173 -4.57 -1.74 -1.08
CA ASP A 173 -5.00 -0.65 -0.21
C ASP A 173 -6.51 -0.37 -0.20
N ALA A 174 -7.30 -1.18 -0.91
CA ALA A 174 -8.73 -1.19 -0.70
C ALA A 174 -9.06 -1.80 0.67
N MET A 175 -9.97 -1.16 1.41
CA MET A 175 -10.69 -1.81 2.49
C MET A 175 -11.79 -2.68 1.91
N VAL A 176 -11.89 -3.91 2.37
CA VAL A 176 -12.87 -4.89 1.89
C VAL A 176 -13.61 -5.50 3.07
N GLU A 177 -14.88 -5.82 2.87
CA GLU A 177 -15.73 -6.50 3.83
C GLU A 177 -15.76 -8.00 3.52
N VAL A 178 -15.70 -8.81 4.57
CA VAL A 178 -15.88 -10.26 4.46
C VAL A 178 -17.37 -10.58 4.32
N MET A 179 -17.73 -11.30 3.26
CA MET A 179 -19.13 -11.58 2.88
C MET A 179 -19.66 -12.91 3.42
N VAL A 180 -18.80 -13.74 4.02
CA VAL A 180 -19.11 -15.09 4.50
C VAL A 180 -18.59 -15.32 5.91
N ASP A 181 -19.22 -16.22 6.64
CA ASP A 181 -18.72 -16.62 7.96
C ASP A 181 -17.66 -17.72 7.86
N GLY A 182 -16.66 -17.66 8.75
CA GLY A 182 -15.63 -18.70 8.84
C GLY A 182 -14.66 -18.68 7.65
N LEU A 183 -14.39 -17.50 7.08
CA LEU A 183 -13.39 -17.35 6.03
C LEU A 183 -11.99 -17.60 6.63
N GLU A 184 -11.36 -18.69 6.22
CA GLU A 184 -10.04 -19.06 6.69
C GLU A 184 -8.95 -18.19 6.06
N ILE A 185 -7.99 -17.75 6.88
CA ILE A 185 -6.79 -17.06 6.42
C ILE A 185 -5.65 -18.06 6.27
N ARG A 186 -4.98 -18.06 5.11
CA ARG A 186 -3.80 -18.89 4.85
C ARG A 186 -2.50 -18.12 5.07
N VAL A 187 -1.42 -18.82 5.41
CA VAL A 187 -0.09 -18.19 5.43
C VAL A 187 0.49 -17.94 4.02
N ALA A 188 -0.06 -18.61 3.00
CA ALA A 188 0.35 -18.51 1.60
C ALA A 188 -0.85 -18.69 0.66
N ALA A 189 -0.78 -18.10 -0.53
CA ALA A 189 -1.83 -18.21 -1.55
C ALA A 189 -2.01 -19.65 -2.06
N ALA A 190 -0.92 -20.34 -2.39
CA ALA A 190 -0.96 -21.70 -2.94
C ALA A 190 -1.00 -22.77 -1.84
N ALA A 191 -1.81 -23.82 -2.03
CA ALA A 191 -1.97 -24.90 -1.06
C ALA A 191 -0.70 -25.75 -0.79
N ASP A 192 0.28 -25.73 -1.70
CA ASP A 192 1.54 -26.48 -1.58
C ASP A 192 2.58 -25.77 -0.70
N ALA A 193 2.42 -24.47 -0.46
CA ALA A 193 3.25 -23.65 0.42
C ALA A 193 2.87 -23.87 1.90
N ALA A 194 3.11 -25.09 2.39
CA ALA A 194 2.97 -25.56 3.78
C ALA A 194 1.56 -25.41 4.40
N ARG A 195 1.04 -26.54 4.90
CA ARG A 195 -0.26 -26.73 5.60
C ARG A 195 -0.46 -25.91 6.90
N ALA A 196 0.26 -24.82 7.10
CA ALA A 196 -0.01 -23.92 8.21
C ALA A 196 -1.25 -23.07 7.87
N GLN A 197 -2.43 -23.61 8.18
CA GLN A 197 -3.61 -22.76 8.37
C GLN A 197 -3.33 -21.82 9.54
N SER A 198 -3.73 -20.55 9.40
CA SER A 198 -3.86 -19.69 10.58
C SER A 198 -5.06 -20.19 11.39
N ASP A 199 -4.97 -20.18 12.72
CA ASP A 199 -6.15 -20.40 13.58
C ASP A 199 -7.15 -19.23 13.49
N LEU A 200 -6.79 -18.17 12.76
CA LEU A 200 -7.66 -17.02 12.54
C LEU A 200 -8.68 -17.29 11.43
N THR A 201 -9.95 -17.11 11.79
CA THR A 201 -11.08 -17.11 10.88
C THR A 201 -11.75 -15.76 10.92
N LEU A 202 -12.10 -15.23 9.75
CA LEU A 202 -12.88 -14.02 9.60
C LEU A 202 -14.37 -14.37 9.50
N ARG A 203 -15.21 -13.48 10.00
CA ARG A 203 -16.66 -13.59 9.99
C ARG A 203 -17.25 -12.61 9.01
N ARG A 204 -18.52 -12.79 8.66
CA ARG A 204 -19.21 -11.80 7.83
C ARG A 204 -19.22 -10.44 8.52
N GLY A 205 -18.93 -9.39 7.76
CA GLY A 205 -18.88 -8.01 8.26
C GLY A 205 -17.55 -7.63 8.91
N ASP A 206 -16.61 -8.57 9.03
CA ASP A 206 -15.24 -8.25 9.41
C ASP A 206 -14.60 -7.45 8.25
N GLU A 207 -13.97 -6.33 8.56
CA GLU A 207 -13.26 -5.50 7.58
C GLU A 207 -11.78 -5.91 7.53
N VAL A 208 -11.20 -5.90 6.34
CA VAL A 208 -9.76 -6.15 6.14
C VAL A 208 -9.20 -5.20 5.11
N LEU A 209 -7.93 -4.83 5.26
CA LEU A 209 -7.20 -4.09 4.25
C LEU A 209 -6.55 -5.08 3.28
N LEU A 210 -6.63 -4.81 1.98
CA LEU A 210 -5.83 -5.49 0.98
C LEU A 210 -4.41 -4.93 0.96
N VAL A 211 -3.44 -5.78 1.17
CA VAL A 211 -2.03 -5.39 1.22
C VAL A 211 -1.33 -5.71 -0.11
N ASP A 212 -1.66 -6.85 -0.71
CA ASP A 212 -1.05 -7.33 -1.96
C ASP A 212 -2.02 -8.29 -2.71
N GLY A 213 -1.71 -8.57 -3.97
CA GLY A 213 -2.51 -9.39 -4.88
C GLY A 213 -3.01 -8.61 -6.11
N PRO A 214 -3.74 -9.28 -7.02
CA PRO A 214 -4.09 -10.70 -6.99
C PRO A 214 -2.92 -11.64 -7.30
N VAL A 215 -2.87 -12.77 -6.59
CA VAL A 215 -2.03 -13.93 -6.94
C VAL A 215 -2.92 -15.08 -7.39
N ALA A 216 -2.73 -15.57 -8.61
CA ALA A 216 -3.47 -16.73 -9.12
C ALA A 216 -2.91 -18.04 -8.53
N ALA A 217 -3.71 -18.75 -7.75
CA ALA A 217 -3.35 -20.05 -7.18
C ALA A 217 -4.60 -20.91 -6.95
N ASP A 218 -4.48 -22.23 -7.10
CA ASP A 218 -5.58 -23.19 -6.93
C ASP A 218 -6.85 -22.87 -7.77
N GLY A 219 -6.67 -22.17 -8.90
CA GLY A 219 -7.79 -21.74 -9.76
C GLY A 219 -8.59 -20.55 -9.22
N GLN A 220 -8.08 -19.87 -8.19
CA GLN A 220 -8.70 -18.70 -7.55
C GLN A 220 -7.72 -17.51 -7.54
N GLU A 221 -8.25 -16.31 -7.31
CA GLU A 221 -7.45 -15.11 -7.03
C GLU A 221 -7.31 -14.95 -5.52
N TRP A 222 -6.07 -14.87 -5.06
CA TRP A 222 -5.71 -14.71 -3.66
C TRP A 222 -5.17 -13.31 -3.40
N TYR A 223 -5.55 -12.76 -2.27
CA TYR A 223 -5.15 -11.44 -1.80
C TYR A 223 -4.53 -11.58 -0.43
N LEU A 224 -3.40 -10.92 -0.22
CA LEU A 224 -2.82 -10.76 1.10
C LEU A 224 -3.61 -9.68 1.81
N VAL A 225 -4.16 -10.00 2.96
CA VAL A 225 -4.98 -9.09 3.75
C VAL A 225 -4.42 -8.89 5.14
N GLN A 226 -4.75 -7.74 5.72
CA GLN A 226 -4.53 -7.44 7.12
C GLN A 226 -5.88 -7.27 7.82
N SER A 227 -6.10 -8.06 8.84
CA SER A 227 -7.25 -7.89 9.72
C SER A 227 -7.12 -6.61 10.53
N VAL A 228 -8.11 -5.72 10.47
CA VAL A 228 -8.19 -4.54 11.36
C VAL A 228 -8.76 -4.89 12.73
N ILE A 229 -9.29 -6.10 12.90
CA ILE A 229 -9.86 -6.60 14.15
C ILE A 229 -8.76 -6.87 15.17
N GLY A 230 -8.94 -6.34 16.37
CA GLY A 230 -8.02 -6.53 17.50
C GLY A 230 -6.98 -5.42 17.67
N GLY A 231 -6.98 -4.41 16.80
CA GLY A 231 -6.03 -3.29 16.83
C GLY A 231 -4.65 -3.65 16.25
N GLN A 232 -3.77 -2.65 16.15
CA GLN A 232 -2.47 -2.72 15.46
C GLN A 232 -1.58 -3.90 15.92
N GLU A 233 -1.55 -4.23 17.21
CA GLU A 233 -0.71 -5.32 17.73
C GLU A 233 -1.25 -6.72 17.44
N ALA A 234 -2.56 -6.86 17.20
CA ALA A 234 -3.22 -8.13 16.90
C ALA A 234 -3.54 -8.30 15.41
N ALA A 235 -3.20 -7.30 14.58
CA ALA A 235 -3.45 -7.32 13.15
C ALA A 235 -2.73 -8.50 12.49
N ALA A 236 -3.51 -9.54 12.21
CA ALA A 236 -3.01 -10.73 11.55
C ALA A 236 -3.00 -10.51 10.04
N PHE A 237 -1.89 -10.92 9.43
CA PHE A 237 -1.73 -10.95 7.99
C PHE A 237 -1.99 -12.36 7.47
N GLY A 238 -2.56 -12.47 6.28
CA GLY A 238 -2.52 -13.69 5.51
C GLY A 238 -3.38 -13.63 4.26
N TRP A 239 -3.41 -14.74 3.54
CA TRP A 239 -4.02 -14.83 2.22
C TRP A 239 -5.46 -15.33 2.31
N VAL A 240 -6.36 -14.63 1.63
CA VAL A 240 -7.75 -15.05 1.42
C VAL A 240 -8.06 -15.05 -0.06
N ALA A 241 -8.94 -15.94 -0.51
CA ALA A 241 -9.42 -15.92 -1.87
C ALA A 241 -10.57 -14.92 -2.00
N ALA A 242 -10.64 -14.20 -3.13
CA ALA A 242 -11.75 -13.25 -3.36
C ALA A 242 -13.11 -13.93 -3.49
N ALA A 243 -13.13 -15.17 -4.00
CA ALA A 243 -14.34 -15.94 -4.20
C ALA A 243 -14.05 -17.44 -4.12
N SER A 244 -15.08 -18.24 -3.85
CA SER A 244 -15.03 -19.70 -3.92
C SER A 244 -14.72 -20.21 -5.33
N PRO A 245 -14.33 -21.49 -5.49
CA PRO A 245 -14.18 -22.12 -6.82
C PRO A 245 -15.47 -22.11 -7.66
N THR A 246 -16.64 -21.95 -7.02
CA THR A 246 -17.95 -21.85 -7.69
C THR A 246 -18.36 -20.40 -7.97
N GLY A 247 -17.53 -19.42 -7.63
CA GLY A 247 -17.78 -18.00 -7.88
C GLY A 247 -18.59 -17.28 -6.79
N VAL A 248 -18.74 -17.87 -5.59
CA VAL A 248 -19.35 -17.18 -4.44
C VAL A 248 -18.37 -16.18 -3.88
N VAL A 249 -18.71 -14.90 -3.87
CA VAL A 249 -17.86 -13.82 -3.34
C VAL A 249 -17.62 -14.02 -1.84
N TRP A 250 -16.35 -13.94 -1.42
CA TRP A 250 -15.92 -14.10 -0.03
C TRP A 250 -15.47 -12.79 0.60
N ILE A 251 -14.85 -11.91 -0.18
CA ILE A 251 -14.55 -10.53 0.18
C ILE A 251 -15.03 -9.61 -0.93
N ASP A 252 -15.59 -8.47 -0.56
CA ASP A 252 -16.05 -7.45 -1.50
C ASP A 252 -15.62 -6.06 -1.03
N ASP A 253 -15.51 -5.15 -1.99
CA ASP A 253 -14.99 -3.81 -1.75
C ASP A 253 -15.93 -2.97 -0.89
N ILE A 254 -15.38 -2.24 0.08
CA ILE A 254 -16.15 -1.26 0.83
C ILE A 254 -16.37 -0.05 -0.08
N SER A 255 -17.62 0.40 -0.20
CA SER A 255 -17.93 1.56 -1.04
C SER A 255 -17.29 2.82 -0.47
N GLU A 256 -16.83 3.72 -1.35
CA GLU A 256 -16.24 5.04 -0.97
C GLU A 256 -17.19 5.89 -0.13
N GLU A 257 -18.49 5.58 -0.15
CA GLU A 257 -19.49 6.19 0.73
C GLU A 257 -19.19 5.98 2.23
N HIS A 258 -18.35 4.99 2.57
CA HIS A 258 -17.87 4.76 3.94
C HIS A 258 -16.64 5.59 4.30
N CYS A 259 -16.02 6.26 3.32
CA CYS A 259 -14.93 7.17 3.62
C CYS A 259 -15.47 8.37 4.40
N PRO A 260 -14.85 8.73 5.54
CA PRO A 260 -15.21 9.95 6.23
C PRO A 260 -14.97 11.14 5.29
N VAL A 261 -15.67 12.24 5.53
CA VAL A 261 -15.29 13.51 4.93
C VAL A 261 -13.85 13.80 5.35
N VAL A 262 -13.04 14.35 4.43
CA VAL A 262 -11.67 14.77 4.74
C VAL A 262 -11.70 15.54 6.06
N PRO A 263 -11.00 15.07 7.09
CA PRO A 263 -11.07 15.71 8.38
C PRO A 263 -10.59 17.14 8.26
N ASP A 264 -11.22 18.04 9.00
CA ASP A 264 -10.77 19.43 9.16
C ASP A 264 -9.83 19.57 10.37
N ASP A 265 -9.57 18.46 11.06
CA ASP A 265 -8.85 18.40 12.33
C ASP A 265 -8.06 17.09 12.47
N VAL A 266 -6.79 17.21 12.88
CA VAL A 266 -5.89 16.08 13.13
C VAL A 266 -6.42 15.10 14.19
N ARG A 267 -7.30 15.56 15.10
CA ARG A 267 -7.91 14.69 16.12
C ARG A 267 -8.68 13.53 15.49
N GLN A 268 -9.34 13.80 14.37
CA GLN A 268 -10.11 12.78 13.66
C GLN A 268 -9.17 11.77 13.00
N LEU A 269 -8.01 12.21 12.50
CA LEU A 269 -6.99 11.29 11.98
C LEU A 269 -6.49 10.34 13.09
N GLY A 270 -6.10 10.87 14.25
CA GLY A 270 -5.52 10.06 15.34
C GLY A 270 -6.47 9.09 16.04
N VAL A 271 -7.76 9.07 15.68
CA VAL A 271 -8.75 8.08 16.15
C VAL A 271 -9.32 7.22 15.03
N THR A 272 -8.96 7.52 13.78
CA THR A 272 -9.33 6.73 12.62
C THR A 272 -8.30 5.63 12.44
N ALA A 273 -8.73 4.42 12.09
CA ALA A 273 -7.80 3.33 11.79
C ALA A 273 -6.90 3.72 10.61
N ASP A 274 -5.60 3.49 10.74
CA ASP A 274 -4.62 3.89 9.72
C ASP A 274 -4.93 3.24 8.36
N GLU A 275 -5.48 2.03 8.37
CA GLU A 275 -5.91 1.31 7.17
C GLU A 275 -7.06 2.03 6.44
N LEU A 276 -8.00 2.61 7.19
CA LEU A 276 -9.09 3.39 6.61
C LEU A 276 -8.57 4.74 6.07
N LEU A 277 -7.59 5.35 6.75
CA LEU A 277 -6.94 6.57 6.26
C LEU A 277 -6.17 6.31 4.97
N LEU A 278 -5.45 5.20 4.89
CA LEU A 278 -4.77 4.77 3.67
C LEU A 278 -5.77 4.51 2.53
N HIS A 279 -6.85 3.78 2.80
CA HIS A 279 -7.89 3.50 1.81
C HIS A 279 -8.56 4.77 1.25
N CYS A 280 -8.94 5.68 2.14
CA CYS A 280 -9.73 6.86 1.76
C CYS A 280 -8.88 8.03 1.29
N PHE A 281 -7.65 8.16 1.79
CA PHE A 281 -6.84 9.37 1.61
C PHE A 281 -5.40 9.08 1.20
N GLY A 282 -5.03 7.84 0.86
CA GLY A 282 -3.68 7.41 0.48
C GLY A 282 -2.88 8.48 -0.25
N ALA A 283 -3.15 8.69 -1.54
CA ALA A 283 -2.44 9.68 -2.35
C ALA A 283 -2.91 11.14 -2.17
N THR A 284 -3.83 11.42 -1.23
CA THR A 284 -4.41 12.75 -1.06
C THR A 284 -3.54 13.59 -0.11
N GLU A 285 -3.06 14.76 -0.57
CA GLU A 285 -2.42 15.72 0.34
C GLU A 285 -3.48 16.29 1.29
N LEU A 286 -3.28 16.04 2.57
CA LEU A 286 -4.08 16.57 3.66
C LEU A 286 -3.38 17.80 4.26
N ALA A 287 -4.17 18.79 4.69
CA ALA A 287 -3.67 20.02 5.27
C ALA A 287 -4.55 20.47 6.43
N PHE A 288 -3.92 20.83 7.56
CA PHE A 288 -4.65 21.24 8.76
C PHE A 288 -3.88 22.31 9.54
N GLU A 289 -4.60 23.00 10.42
CA GLU A 289 -4.03 23.84 11.46
C GLU A 289 -4.38 23.27 12.83
N LEU A 290 -3.41 23.17 13.74
CA LEU A 290 -3.70 22.81 15.13
C LEU A 290 -2.78 23.50 16.13
N ASP A 291 -3.24 23.59 17.37
CA ASP A 291 -2.39 23.82 18.52
C ASP A 291 -1.80 22.47 18.97
N SER A 292 -0.49 22.28 18.73
CA SER A 292 0.21 21.01 19.01
C SER A 292 1.52 21.25 19.74
N GLY A 293 1.92 20.25 20.51
CA GLY A 293 3.33 19.92 20.61
C GLY A 293 3.73 19.09 19.40
N VAL A 294 4.75 19.52 18.67
CA VAL A 294 5.46 18.66 17.71
C VAL A 294 6.70 18.17 18.42
N SER A 295 6.80 16.87 18.67
CA SER A 295 8.04 16.26 19.14
C SER A 295 8.48 15.21 18.13
N CYS A 296 9.80 15.03 18.02
CA CYS A 296 10.38 13.97 17.20
C CYS A 296 11.26 13.13 18.11
N HIS A 297 10.98 11.84 18.20
CA HIS A 297 11.75 10.92 19.02
C HIS A 297 12.28 9.80 18.14
N THR A 298 13.55 9.48 18.27
CA THR A 298 14.07 8.27 17.61
C THR A 298 13.37 7.06 18.20
N PHE A 299 12.60 6.35 17.38
CA PHE A 299 11.94 5.11 17.78
C PHE A 299 12.98 4.00 17.95
N GLU A 300 12.93 3.25 19.05
CA GLU A 300 13.82 2.11 19.33
C GLU A 300 13.41 0.82 18.57
N GLY A 301 12.56 0.94 17.56
CA GLY A 301 12.05 -0.21 16.81
C GLY A 301 13.00 -0.77 15.76
N PRO A 302 12.54 -1.83 15.05
CA PRO A 302 13.30 -2.38 13.94
C PRO A 302 13.55 -1.30 12.89
N LEU A 303 14.82 -1.13 12.53
CA LEU A 303 15.23 -0.18 11.51
C LEU A 303 14.59 -0.57 10.17
N VAL A 304 13.82 0.34 9.60
CA VAL A 304 13.22 0.28 8.27
C VAL A 304 14.01 1.17 7.30
N LYS A 305 14.29 0.66 6.11
CA LYS A 305 14.80 1.46 4.99
C LYS A 305 13.64 1.88 4.09
N PRO A 306 13.64 3.10 3.52
CA PRO A 306 14.63 4.14 3.76
C PRO A 306 14.55 4.68 5.21
N ALA A 307 15.70 5.05 5.77
CA ALA A 307 15.85 5.30 7.20
C ALA A 307 14.93 6.42 7.74
N TRP A 308 14.46 7.31 6.88
CA TRP A 308 13.54 8.37 7.26
C TRP A 308 12.12 7.89 7.59
N PHE A 309 11.74 6.66 7.23
CA PHE A 309 10.56 5.98 7.81
C PHE A 309 10.85 5.31 9.16
N SER A 310 12.12 5.06 9.51
CA SER A 310 12.48 4.58 10.87
C SER A 310 12.46 5.69 11.90
N LEU A 311 12.70 6.91 11.43
CA LEU A 311 12.52 8.11 12.23
C LEU A 311 11.00 8.30 12.30
N ASP A 312 10.37 7.60 13.23
CA ASP A 312 9.04 7.99 13.69
C ASP A 312 9.25 9.39 14.25
N CYS A 313 9.01 10.42 13.44
CA CYS A 313 9.31 11.82 13.77
C CYS A 313 8.32 12.36 14.82
N GLY A 314 8.00 11.49 15.77
CA GLY A 314 7.13 11.60 16.91
C GLY A 314 5.66 11.68 16.55
N SER A 315 4.87 11.73 17.61
CA SER A 315 3.42 11.88 17.54
C SER A 315 3.08 13.36 17.42
N LEU A 316 2.18 13.74 16.50
CA LEU A 316 1.41 14.97 16.67
C LEU A 316 0.52 14.75 17.90
N SER A 317 0.89 15.38 19.01
CA SER A 317 0.11 15.36 20.24
C SER A 317 -0.46 16.76 20.47
N GLY A 318 -1.77 16.86 20.36
CA GLY A 318 -2.53 18.04 20.77
C GLY A 318 -3.11 17.84 22.16
N ASP A 319 -3.26 18.92 22.91
CA ASP A 319 -3.84 18.89 24.27
C ASP A 319 -5.29 18.33 24.28
N ALA A 320 -5.95 18.30 23.12
CA ALA A 320 -7.36 17.98 22.98
C ALA A 320 -7.69 16.49 22.69
N CYS A 321 -6.71 15.64 22.36
CA CYS A 321 -6.93 14.21 22.11
C CYS A 321 -6.22 13.27 23.11
N GLY A 322 -5.44 13.82 24.04
CA GLY A 322 -4.74 13.07 25.06
C GLY A 322 -3.58 12.25 24.49
N SER A 323 -3.84 10.99 24.12
CA SER A 323 -2.85 10.01 23.66
C SER A 323 -2.96 9.64 22.18
N CYS A 324 -3.76 10.34 21.39
CA CYS A 324 -3.83 10.08 19.95
C CYS A 324 -2.50 10.52 19.32
N ALA A 325 -1.78 9.55 18.79
CA ALA A 325 -0.51 9.72 18.11
C ALA A 325 -0.68 9.16 16.71
N ILE A 326 -0.51 10.00 15.69
CA ILE A 326 -0.36 9.53 14.32
C ILE A 326 1.13 9.23 14.14
N PRO A 327 1.52 8.05 13.66
CA PRO A 327 2.91 7.79 13.28
C PRO A 327 3.30 8.73 12.14
N LEU A 328 4.41 9.44 12.31
CA LEU A 328 4.87 10.43 11.34
C LEU A 328 6.21 10.03 10.76
N ALA A 329 6.37 10.22 9.47
CA ALA A 329 7.67 10.32 8.83
C ALA A 329 7.84 11.71 8.23
N VAL A 330 9.08 12.15 8.09
CA VAL A 330 9.39 13.45 7.49
C VAL A 330 10.06 13.23 6.17
N ASP A 331 9.50 13.83 5.13
CA ASP A 331 10.12 13.82 3.82
C ASP A 331 11.55 14.37 3.93
N PRO A 332 12.59 13.64 3.47
CA PRO A 332 13.97 14.10 3.52
C PRO A 332 14.21 15.48 2.88
N ARG A 333 13.34 15.91 1.97
CA ARG A 333 13.37 17.22 1.33
C ARG A 333 13.03 18.36 2.30
N PHE A 334 12.35 18.06 3.41
CA PHE A 334 11.92 19.01 4.42
C PHE A 334 13.08 19.53 5.30
N GLY A 335 14.21 18.81 5.33
CA GLY A 335 15.35 19.14 6.19
C GLY A 335 15.18 18.64 7.63
N ALA A 336 15.98 19.19 8.55
CA ALA A 336 15.91 18.78 9.96
C ALA A 336 14.69 19.40 10.64
N LEU A 337 13.90 18.57 11.34
CA LEU A 337 12.86 19.05 12.24
C LEU A 337 13.45 19.72 13.49
N PRO A 338 12.68 20.55 14.20
CA PRO A 338 13.05 21.06 15.51
C PRO A 338 13.43 19.89 16.43
N ALA A 339 14.60 19.96 17.06
CA ALA A 339 15.11 18.89 17.91
C ALA A 339 14.37 18.78 19.26
N GLU A 340 13.59 19.79 19.63
CA GLU A 340 12.86 19.88 20.90
C GLU A 340 11.36 20.05 20.66
N GLN A 341 10.57 19.63 21.66
CA GLN A 341 9.12 19.77 21.68
C GLN A 341 8.74 21.26 21.69
N GLU A 342 8.40 21.81 20.52
CA GLU A 342 7.89 23.17 20.42
C GLU A 342 6.36 23.15 20.46
N ARG A 343 5.80 23.80 21.49
CA ARG A 343 4.36 24.10 21.54
C ARG A 343 4.06 25.33 20.71
N GLY A 344 3.01 25.26 19.92
CA GLY A 344 2.56 26.38 19.12
C GLY A 344 1.33 26.04 18.30
N ARG A 345 0.84 27.05 17.60
CA ARG A 345 -0.10 26.85 16.50
C ARG A 345 0.69 26.52 15.25
N TRP A 346 0.37 25.41 14.61
CA TRP A 346 1.06 24.87 13.45
C TRP A 346 0.10 24.68 12.29
N ALA A 347 0.54 25.00 11.07
CA ALA A 347 -0.03 24.49 9.84
C ALA A 347 0.85 23.35 9.34
N PHE A 348 0.27 22.21 9.02
CA PHE A 348 1.00 21.09 8.44
C PHE A 348 0.32 20.54 7.19
N ARG A 349 1.12 19.94 6.33
CA ARG A 349 0.70 19.21 5.13
C ARG A 349 1.41 17.87 5.07
N GLY A 350 0.74 16.88 4.51
CA GLY A 350 1.30 15.57 4.27
C GLY A 350 0.32 14.63 3.60
N HIS A 351 0.72 13.38 3.42
CA HIS A 351 -0.07 12.35 2.77
C HIS A 351 0.25 10.98 3.37
N PHE A 352 -0.65 10.03 3.16
CA PHE A 352 -0.36 8.60 3.35
C PHE A 352 0.23 8.05 2.05
N ASP A 353 0.56 6.76 1.99
CA ASP A 353 0.99 6.11 0.75
C ASP A 353 2.09 6.81 -0.06
N ASP A 354 3.13 7.32 0.63
CA ASP A 354 4.24 7.95 -0.08
C ASP A 354 4.92 6.93 -1.02
N ALA A 355 5.26 7.36 -2.24
CA ALA A 355 5.84 6.48 -3.26
C ALA A 355 7.08 5.70 -2.76
N ALA A 356 7.87 6.27 -1.84
CA ALA A 356 9.02 5.60 -1.27
C ALA A 356 8.65 4.43 -0.33
N ALA A 357 7.43 4.38 0.19
CA ALA A 357 6.94 3.29 1.04
C ALA A 357 6.95 1.94 0.31
N SER A 358 6.78 1.93 -1.01
CA SER A 358 6.93 0.72 -1.85
C SER A 358 8.33 0.09 -1.76
N THR A 359 9.33 0.88 -1.38
CA THR A 359 10.72 0.42 -1.22
C THR A 359 11.04 -0.01 0.22
N CYS A 360 10.04 0.01 1.10
CA CYS A 360 10.26 -0.25 2.50
C CYS A 360 10.71 -1.67 2.79
N ARG A 361 11.72 -1.80 3.66
CA ARG A 361 12.30 -3.09 4.07
C ARG A 361 12.99 -3.01 5.41
N LEU A 362 13.10 -4.12 6.13
CA LEU A 362 13.93 -4.18 7.34
C LEU A 362 15.41 -3.97 6.98
N ALA A 363 16.12 -3.21 7.80
CA ALA A 363 17.55 -2.91 7.58
C ALA A 363 18.40 -4.19 7.57
N ASP A 364 18.00 -5.18 8.39
CA ASP A 364 18.66 -6.47 8.58
C ASP A 364 17.82 -7.64 8.02
N ALA A 365 17.14 -7.42 6.88
CA ALA A 365 16.17 -8.36 6.29
C ALA A 365 16.75 -9.69 5.74
N SER A 366 17.99 -10.08 6.05
CA SER A 366 18.58 -11.32 5.52
C SER A 366 17.77 -12.54 5.99
N GLY A 367 16.87 -13.04 5.16
CA GLY A 367 15.99 -14.17 5.47
C GLY A 367 14.58 -13.81 5.96
N ALA A 368 14.15 -12.54 5.88
CA ALA A 368 12.77 -12.15 6.18
C ALA A 368 11.79 -12.86 5.22
N ARG A 369 10.62 -13.26 5.73
CA ARG A 369 9.57 -13.90 4.91
C ARG A 369 8.85 -12.82 4.09
N ALA A 370 8.19 -13.21 3.01
CA ALA A 370 7.40 -12.27 2.18
C ALA A 370 6.34 -11.51 2.99
N ILE A 371 5.71 -12.17 3.96
CA ILE A 371 4.73 -11.54 4.86
C ILE A 371 5.36 -10.47 5.76
N ASP A 372 6.63 -10.65 6.17
CA ASP A 372 7.35 -9.66 6.98
C ASP A 372 7.65 -8.42 6.13
N LEU A 373 7.98 -8.62 4.85
CA LEU A 373 8.20 -7.52 3.90
C LEU A 373 6.91 -6.75 3.64
N ALA A 374 5.81 -7.45 3.34
CA ALA A 374 4.51 -6.84 3.10
C ALA A 374 4.04 -6.04 4.33
N ARG A 375 4.25 -6.55 5.55
CA ARG A 375 3.97 -5.82 6.79
C ARG A 375 4.78 -4.52 6.91
N VAL A 376 6.06 -4.57 6.52
CA VAL A 376 6.94 -3.39 6.61
C VAL A 376 6.59 -2.35 5.57
N VAL A 377 6.27 -2.78 4.34
CA VAL A 377 5.74 -1.89 3.30
C VAL A 377 4.42 -1.28 3.76
N HIS A 378 3.47 -2.10 4.20
CA HIS A 378 2.20 -1.63 4.72
C HIS A 378 2.39 -0.57 5.83
N ARG A 379 3.22 -0.85 6.82
CA ARG A 379 3.53 0.12 7.89
C ARG A 379 4.03 1.46 7.35
N CYS A 380 4.90 1.45 6.34
CA CYS A 380 5.36 2.71 5.73
C CYS A 380 4.25 3.43 4.97
N ARG A 381 3.33 2.69 4.33
CA ARG A 381 2.21 3.28 3.58
C ARG A 381 1.16 3.89 4.51
N THR A 382 0.98 3.31 5.69
CA THR A 382 0.11 3.86 6.75
C THR A 382 0.77 4.94 7.60
N THR A 383 2.09 5.13 7.51
CA THR A 383 2.76 6.29 8.12
C THR A 383 2.40 7.58 7.37
N PHE A 384 1.96 8.60 8.11
CA PHE A 384 1.70 9.92 7.53
C PHE A 384 3.03 10.64 7.25
N VAL A 385 3.28 10.99 5.99
CA VAL A 385 4.51 11.67 5.57
C VAL A 385 4.28 13.17 5.54
N LEU A 386 4.95 13.88 6.46
CA LEU A 386 4.97 15.34 6.52
C LEU A 386 5.77 15.92 5.34
N THR A 387 5.10 16.75 4.55
CA THR A 387 5.68 17.51 3.43
C THR A 387 5.84 18.99 3.75
N SER A 388 5.06 19.52 4.70
CA SER A 388 5.16 20.90 5.15
C SER A 388 4.82 21.03 6.64
N LEU A 389 5.58 21.86 7.37
CA LEU A 389 5.29 22.24 8.75
C LEU A 389 5.67 23.71 8.95
N VAL A 390 4.68 24.54 9.28
CA VAL A 390 4.84 25.99 9.43
C VAL A 390 4.28 26.43 10.78
N ARG A 391 5.09 27.10 11.58
CA ARG A 391 4.63 27.71 12.82
C ARG A 391 3.83 28.98 12.51
N LEU A 392 2.57 29.00 12.92
CA LEU A 392 1.67 30.15 12.76
C LEU A 392 1.72 31.11 13.94
N GLY A 393 2.07 30.62 15.14
CA GLY A 393 2.12 31.45 16.34
C GLY A 393 2.32 30.64 17.63
N PRO A 394 2.17 31.30 18.80
CA PRO A 394 2.02 30.59 20.08
C PRO A 394 0.73 29.77 20.09
N SER A 395 0.64 28.78 20.99
CA SER A 395 -0.59 28.03 21.25
C SER A 395 -1.67 28.99 21.75
N SER A 396 -2.94 28.82 21.35
CA SER A 396 -4.04 29.46 22.07
C SER A 396 -4.29 28.69 23.38
N ASP A 397 -3.94 29.31 24.51
CA ASP A 397 -4.26 28.80 25.85
C ASP A 397 -5.78 28.74 26.12
#